data_AF-A0A252CE03-F1
#
_entry.id   AF-A0A252CE03-F1
#
_cell.length_a   1.000
_cell.length_b   1.000
_cell.length_c   1.000
_cell.angle_alpha   90.00
_cell.angle_beta   90.00
_cell.angle_gamma   90.00
#
_symmetry.space_group_name_H-M   'P 1'
#
loop_
_entity.id
_entity.type
_entity.pdbx_description
1 polymer ?
#
loop_
_entity_poly.entity_id
_entity_poly.type
_entity_poly.pdbx_seq_one_letter_code
_entity_poly.pdbx_strand_id
1 'polypeptide(L)'
;MNADKKRKVRNIALLALLGLIGGTFAFTAFNQQAINDRERENLAQVGGRVHDYFNREEENKDVFVENFGQEPLMARLRLSEYMAIQERGQTEWTSVVSTSDREDTSTWSTYIPSAGNLTERTGEGHVYFNQFSRLSFGREGAAPWFLPTFNTVYDENHALFDLSAAAGDALDYASGGYTHPGDGTDNFWGENDSVDNSAGRYQGATVTRETAQNLTQNLPPMSLQAWTENPRTGNFWVIDHNTGWAYWANRLQPGQATSYLIDEARMLEGADNIPGSYYYAIHVSSELISPGERFSDEPDHVNDFLSAVRASDGNPLSTASSPLRDFNFNAMNPGRIFTTEDDQAFRYLENQGSGNHMIIRNEVIPDVSFEAQESQMETWFNSGILPELRALVQPVADEFTTGELNPVDLHIVDFAGLNFFFMGMSTVPFADITQVVSDGNPRAFALSLIDVNRVSGANHGFTSVDERVGPSNSWWWLRTPSFEQHWFPEKITLPMAWQISNAQFLVGTPAIQVPEHSASDGGIRPALIIHQ
;
A
#
# COMPACT_ATOMS: atom_id res chain seq x y z
N MET A 1 24.83 36.75 30.47
CA MET A 1 24.83 35.34 30.92
C MET A 1 23.52 34.70 30.46
N ASN A 2 23.58 33.76 29.50
CA ASN A 2 22.40 33.18 28.81
C ASN A 2 21.43 32.45 29.77
N ALA A 3 20.15 32.42 29.40
CA ALA A 3 19.04 31.89 30.20
C ALA A 3 19.26 30.43 30.67
N ASP A 4 19.95 29.60 29.87
CA ASP A 4 20.28 28.22 30.24
C ASP A 4 21.35 28.11 31.33
N LYS A 5 22.28 29.07 31.39
CA LYS A 5 23.25 29.14 32.50
C LYS A 5 22.59 29.58 33.81
N LYS A 6 21.53 30.39 33.77
CA LYS A 6 20.74 30.75 34.97
C LYS A 6 19.94 29.57 35.52
N ARG A 7 19.44 28.66 34.67
CA ARG A 7 18.68 27.48 35.10
C ARG A 7 19.59 26.40 35.71
N LYS A 8 20.77 26.14 35.11
CA LYS A 8 21.77 25.20 35.66
C LYS A 8 22.38 25.66 36.99
N VAL A 9 22.64 26.96 37.16
CA VAL A 9 23.18 27.50 38.43
C VAL A 9 22.13 27.52 39.55
N ARG A 10 20.84 27.71 39.23
CA ARG A 10 19.75 27.64 40.24
C ARG A 10 19.59 26.24 40.84
N ASN A 11 19.82 25.19 40.05
CA ASN A 11 19.70 23.80 40.51
C ASN A 11 20.90 23.35 41.35
N ILE A 12 22.11 23.87 41.08
CA ILE A 12 23.32 23.57 41.86
C ILE A 12 23.31 24.30 43.22
N ALA A 13 22.76 25.51 43.29
CA ALA A 13 22.64 26.26 44.54
C ALA A 13 21.64 25.65 45.54
N LEU A 14 20.59 24.97 45.06
CA LEU A 14 19.61 24.27 45.89
C LEU A 14 20.15 22.97 46.51
N LEU A 15 21.10 22.30 45.84
CA LEU A 15 21.75 21.08 46.33
C LEU A 15 22.78 21.37 47.43
N ALA A 16 23.45 22.53 47.39
CA ALA A 16 24.42 22.91 48.41
C ALA A 16 23.76 23.38 49.74
N LEU A 17 22.50 23.82 49.71
CA LEU A 17 21.79 24.31 50.91
C LEU A 17 21.24 23.17 51.80
N LEU A 18 21.15 21.93 51.28
CA LEU A 18 20.63 20.77 52.01
C LEU A 18 21.71 19.96 52.77
N GLY A 19 22.99 20.31 52.62
CA GLY A 19 24.12 19.59 53.24
C GLY A 19 24.48 20.03 54.67
N LEU A 20 23.71 20.91 55.30
CA LEU A 20 24.11 21.60 56.54
C LEU A 20 23.09 21.53 57.67
N ILE A 21 22.47 20.37 57.91
CA ILE A 21 21.87 20.04 59.22
C ILE A 21 22.10 18.54 59.51
N GLY A 22 22.99 18.26 60.47
CA GLY A 22 23.28 16.90 60.94
C GLY A 22 22.30 16.41 62.01
N GLY A 23 22.13 15.08 62.10
CA GLY A 23 21.55 14.40 63.27
C GLY A 23 20.65 13.19 62.98
N THR A 24 21.23 11.98 63.06
CA THR A 24 20.64 10.70 63.51
C THR A 24 19.18 10.31 63.14
N PHE A 25 19.10 9.35 62.20
CA PHE A 25 18.07 8.33 61.90
C PHE A 25 16.61 8.50 62.37
N ALA A 26 15.70 8.66 61.40
CA ALA A 26 14.40 8.00 61.35
C ALA A 26 13.90 7.93 59.89
N PHE A 27 13.36 6.77 59.49
CA PHE A 27 12.92 6.40 58.14
C PHE A 27 12.39 7.55 57.26
N THR A 28 13.08 7.84 56.16
CA THR A 28 12.54 8.66 55.07
C THR A 28 11.97 7.74 54.00
N ALA A 29 10.68 7.90 53.71
CA ALA A 29 9.98 7.24 52.62
C ALA A 29 10.81 7.25 51.32
N PHE A 30 10.91 6.09 50.66
CA PHE A 30 11.43 5.99 49.31
C PHE A 30 10.40 6.62 48.34
N ASN A 31 10.47 7.93 48.15
CA ASN A 31 9.77 8.57 47.04
C ASN A 31 10.56 8.27 45.77
N GLN A 32 10.25 7.15 45.12
CA GLN A 32 10.61 6.95 43.73
C GLN A 32 9.73 7.88 42.89
N GLN A 33 10.35 8.85 42.24
CA GLN A 33 9.69 9.65 41.22
C GLN A 33 10.15 9.12 39.87
N ALA A 34 9.25 8.46 39.16
CA ALA A 34 9.41 8.13 37.75
C ALA A 34 8.78 9.25 36.92
N ILE A 35 9.52 9.77 35.95
CA ILE A 35 8.96 10.58 34.86
C ILE A 35 8.79 9.62 33.68
N ASN A 36 7.57 9.53 33.15
CA ASN A 36 7.35 9.01 31.81
C ASN A 36 7.66 10.17 30.87
N ASP A 37 8.90 10.24 30.39
CA ASP A 37 9.25 11.13 29.30
C ASP A 37 8.75 10.49 28.00
N ARG A 38 8.08 11.29 27.16
CA ARG A 38 7.57 10.86 25.85
C ARG A 38 7.93 11.96 24.87
N GLU A 39 9.07 11.79 24.22
CA GLU A 39 9.39 12.52 22.99
C GLU A 39 8.72 11.76 21.84
N ARG A 40 7.71 12.37 21.23
CA ARG A 40 7.03 11.84 20.04
C ARG A 40 7.01 12.93 18.99
N GLU A 41 7.50 12.61 17.81
CA GLU A 41 7.36 13.46 16.64
C GLU A 41 5.89 13.46 16.18
N ASN A 42 5.31 14.64 16.04
CA ASN A 42 4.00 14.79 15.39
C ASN A 42 4.24 14.93 13.89
N LEU A 43 4.00 13.85 13.14
CA LEU A 43 4.10 13.87 11.69
C LEU A 43 3.10 14.87 11.09
N ALA A 44 3.47 15.48 9.96
CA ALA A 44 2.59 16.35 9.20
C ALA A 44 1.31 15.60 8.77
N GLN A 45 0.18 16.31 8.70
CA GLN A 45 -1.08 15.73 8.22
C GLN A 45 -0.91 15.22 6.79
N VAL A 46 -0.31 16.06 5.94
CA VAL A 46 0.02 15.77 4.54
C VAL A 46 1.53 15.98 4.41
N GLY A 47 2.26 15.00 3.89
CA GLY A 47 3.70 15.18 3.70
C GLY A 47 4.39 14.04 2.97
N GLY A 48 5.14 14.40 1.94
CA GLY A 48 5.94 13.44 1.19
C GLY A 48 7.29 14.02 0.79
N ARG A 49 8.17 13.13 0.35
CA ARG A 49 9.55 13.47 0.00
C ARG A 49 9.96 12.74 -1.27
N VAL A 50 10.63 13.44 -2.17
CA VAL A 50 11.33 12.82 -3.29
C VAL A 50 12.65 12.29 -2.79
N HIS A 51 12.90 11.01 -3.04
CA HIS A 51 14.23 10.41 -2.89
C HIS A 51 14.96 10.51 -4.22
N ASP A 52 16.18 11.00 -4.18
CA ASP A 52 17.10 11.07 -5.32
C ASP A 52 18.43 10.47 -4.90
N TYR A 53 18.63 9.20 -5.25
CA TYR A 53 19.88 8.51 -4.98
C TYR A 53 20.67 8.44 -6.27
N PHE A 54 21.91 8.90 -6.23
CA PHE A 54 22.76 8.94 -7.41
C PHE A 54 24.19 8.52 -7.07
N ASN A 55 24.74 7.64 -7.88
CA ASN A 55 26.15 7.27 -7.83
C ASN A 55 26.78 7.49 -9.21
N ARG A 56 27.79 8.36 -9.29
CA ARG A 56 28.41 8.71 -10.57
C ARG A 56 29.26 7.56 -11.14
N GLU A 57 29.87 6.74 -10.30
CA GLU A 57 30.77 5.67 -10.75
C GLU A 57 30.01 4.51 -11.38
N GLU A 58 28.85 4.17 -10.81
CA GLU A 58 27.97 3.09 -11.30
C GLU A 58 26.91 3.58 -12.30
N GLU A 59 26.80 4.91 -12.50
CA GLU A 59 25.73 5.55 -13.27
C GLU A 59 24.31 5.17 -12.79
N ASN A 60 24.21 4.80 -11.51
CA ASN A 60 22.95 4.49 -10.85
C ASN A 60 22.18 5.78 -10.55
N LYS A 61 20.88 5.78 -10.83
CA LYS A 61 19.98 6.85 -10.39
C LYS A 61 18.62 6.28 -10.03
N ASP A 62 18.28 6.38 -8.75
CA ASP A 62 16.99 5.95 -8.22
C ASP A 62 16.15 7.14 -7.81
N VAL A 63 14.94 7.24 -8.38
CA VAL A 63 14.00 8.32 -8.05
C VAL A 63 12.65 7.74 -7.67
N PHE A 64 12.15 8.06 -6.48
CA PHE A 64 10.85 7.63 -5.97
C PHE A 64 10.29 8.63 -4.94
N VAL A 65 9.05 8.40 -4.49
CA VAL A 65 8.38 9.28 -3.53
C VAL A 65 8.00 8.50 -2.28
N GLU A 66 8.34 9.04 -1.10
CA GLU A 66 7.87 8.60 0.21
C GLU A 66 6.67 9.45 0.66
N ASN A 67 5.66 8.83 1.28
CA ASN A 67 4.64 9.52 2.08
C ASN A 67 4.96 9.33 3.58
N PHE A 68 5.56 10.34 4.20
CA PHE A 68 5.83 10.35 5.64
C PHE A 68 4.66 10.95 6.46
N GLY A 69 3.63 11.47 5.79
CA GLY A 69 2.47 12.10 6.39
C GLY A 69 1.46 11.11 6.97
N GLN A 70 0.31 11.63 7.41
CA GLN A 70 -0.77 10.85 8.01
C GLN A 70 -1.97 10.64 7.06
N GLU A 71 -2.01 11.35 5.93
CA GLU A 71 -3.03 11.21 4.91
C GLU A 71 -2.46 10.64 3.61
N PRO A 72 -3.28 9.99 2.76
CA PRO A 72 -2.86 9.55 1.44
C PRO A 72 -2.41 10.73 0.57
N LEU A 73 -1.47 10.48 -0.35
CA LEU A 73 -0.97 11.47 -1.32
C LEU A 73 -1.26 11.06 -2.76
N MET A 74 -1.41 12.07 -3.61
CA MET A 74 -1.17 11.97 -5.05
C MET A 74 0.17 12.59 -5.36
N ALA A 75 0.98 11.93 -6.17
CA ALA A 75 2.33 12.35 -6.51
C ALA A 75 2.49 12.48 -8.03
N ARG A 76 3.17 13.55 -8.46
CA ARG A 76 3.73 13.63 -9.79
C ARG A 76 5.16 14.17 -9.76
N LEU A 77 5.97 13.67 -10.68
CA LEU A 77 7.36 14.08 -10.88
C LEU A 77 7.56 14.55 -12.31
N ARG A 78 8.49 15.47 -12.54
CA ARG A 78 8.95 15.85 -13.88
C ARG A 78 10.44 15.98 -13.90
N LEU A 79 11.04 15.35 -14.91
CA LEU A 79 12.48 15.31 -15.13
C LEU A 79 12.88 16.39 -16.13
N SER A 80 13.98 17.08 -15.85
CA SER A 80 14.64 17.98 -16.79
C SER A 80 16.11 17.63 -16.92
N GLU A 81 16.67 17.72 -18.12
CA GLU A 81 18.03 17.31 -18.45
C GLU A 81 18.86 18.50 -18.95
N TYR A 82 20.13 18.52 -18.54
CA TYR A 82 21.13 19.43 -19.06
C TYR A 82 22.35 18.66 -19.53
N MET A 83 22.90 19.08 -20.68
CA MET A 83 24.18 18.58 -21.14
C MET A 83 25.00 19.69 -21.78
N ALA A 84 26.29 19.73 -21.46
CA ALA A 84 27.25 20.61 -22.10
C ALA A 84 28.53 19.86 -22.45
N ILE A 85 29.20 20.33 -23.50
CA ILE A 85 30.44 19.78 -24.00
C ILE A 85 31.52 20.85 -23.91
N GLN A 86 32.67 20.47 -23.36
CA GLN A 86 33.89 21.25 -23.42
C GLN A 86 34.85 20.54 -24.37
N GLU A 87 35.06 21.11 -25.55
CA GLU A 87 35.99 20.54 -26.52
C GLU A 87 37.44 20.58 -26.00
N ARG A 88 38.25 19.60 -26.42
CA ARG A 88 39.66 19.51 -26.01
C ARG A 88 40.42 20.80 -26.36
N GLY A 89 40.98 21.44 -25.34
CA GLY A 89 41.76 22.67 -25.48
C GLY A 89 40.92 23.95 -25.42
N GLN A 90 39.59 23.83 -25.33
CA GLN A 90 38.72 24.94 -24.96
C GLN A 90 38.62 25.05 -23.43
N THR A 91 38.28 26.24 -22.96
CA THR A 91 38.02 26.53 -21.54
C THR A 91 36.54 26.70 -21.25
N GLU A 92 35.74 27.04 -22.25
CA GLU A 92 34.31 27.26 -22.13
C GLU A 92 33.50 25.97 -22.37
N TRP A 93 32.41 25.83 -21.62
CA TRP A 93 31.41 24.79 -21.84
C TRP A 93 30.38 25.29 -22.85
N THR A 94 30.04 24.45 -23.83
CA THR A 94 28.96 24.73 -24.80
C THR A 94 27.78 23.81 -24.51
N SER A 95 26.64 24.39 -24.15
CA SER A 95 25.40 23.63 -23.96
C SER A 95 24.97 22.98 -25.28
N VAL A 96 24.48 21.74 -25.23
CA VAL A 96 23.89 21.07 -26.40
C VAL A 96 22.51 21.64 -26.76
N VAL A 97 21.91 22.39 -25.83
CA VAL A 97 20.68 23.18 -26.02
C VAL A 97 21.02 24.63 -25.75
N SER A 98 21.01 25.46 -26.81
CA SER A 98 21.57 26.82 -26.77
C SER A 98 20.86 27.78 -25.81
N THR A 99 19.62 27.49 -25.45
CA THR A 99 18.79 28.26 -24.51
C THR A 99 18.98 27.83 -23.05
N SER A 100 19.72 26.74 -22.81
CA SER A 100 19.87 26.13 -21.50
C SER A 100 21.15 26.58 -20.79
N ASP A 101 21.03 26.89 -19.51
CA ASP A 101 22.12 27.29 -18.60
C ASP A 101 22.30 26.23 -17.51
N ARG A 102 23.56 25.89 -17.23
CA ARG A 102 23.95 24.89 -16.22
C ARG A 102 23.45 25.27 -14.83
N GLU A 103 23.52 26.56 -14.48
CA GLU A 103 23.24 27.02 -13.12
C GLU A 103 21.75 27.38 -12.91
N ASP A 104 20.92 27.29 -13.96
CA ASP A 104 19.48 27.58 -13.91
C ASP A 104 18.66 26.38 -14.42
N THR A 105 18.24 25.53 -13.49
CA THR A 105 17.44 24.32 -13.75
C THR A 105 16.08 24.61 -14.42
N SER A 106 15.59 25.84 -14.35
CA SER A 106 14.34 26.23 -15.03
C SER A 106 14.51 26.31 -16.56
N THR A 107 15.75 26.40 -17.04
CA THR A 107 16.11 26.43 -18.46
C THR A 107 16.48 25.05 -19.02
N TRP A 108 16.48 24.01 -18.20
CA TRP A 108 16.85 22.65 -18.62
C TRP A 108 15.75 22.02 -19.47
N SER A 109 16.14 21.20 -20.44
CA SER A 109 15.20 20.53 -21.34
C SER A 109 14.31 19.55 -20.58
N THR A 110 12.99 19.73 -20.63
CA THR A 110 12.07 18.75 -20.04
C THR A 110 12.17 17.40 -20.76
N TYR A 111 12.21 16.32 -19.99
CA TYR A 111 12.12 14.95 -20.51
C TYR A 111 10.70 14.70 -21.04
N ILE A 112 10.56 14.65 -22.36
CA ILE A 112 9.29 14.32 -23.02
C ILE A 112 9.51 13.04 -23.83
N PRO A 113 8.97 11.88 -23.40
CA PRO A 113 9.11 10.64 -24.15
C PRO A 113 8.26 10.66 -25.42
N SER A 114 8.61 9.82 -26.37
CA SER A 114 7.70 9.44 -27.45
C SER A 114 6.51 8.68 -26.87
N ALA A 115 5.36 8.77 -27.53
CA ALA A 115 4.13 8.18 -26.99
C ALA A 115 4.16 6.63 -26.90
N GLY A 116 4.93 5.98 -27.78
CA GLY A 116 5.07 4.52 -27.83
C GLY A 116 6.35 3.96 -27.21
N ASN A 117 7.30 4.81 -26.80
CA ASN A 117 8.56 4.38 -26.21
C ASN A 117 9.04 5.41 -25.18
N LEU A 118 8.96 5.05 -23.89
CA LEU A 118 9.37 5.90 -22.78
C LEU A 118 10.85 6.24 -22.78
N THR A 119 11.71 5.45 -23.45
CA THR A 119 13.17 5.65 -23.46
C THR A 119 13.66 6.54 -24.59
N GLU A 120 12.77 6.93 -25.51
CA GLU A 120 13.09 7.80 -26.64
C GLU A 120 12.51 9.19 -26.41
N ARG A 121 13.38 10.19 -26.29
CA ARG A 121 12.97 11.58 -26.07
C ARG A 121 12.52 12.23 -27.38
N THR A 122 11.58 13.16 -27.28
CA THR A 122 11.09 13.98 -28.42
C THR A 122 11.19 15.49 -28.16
N GLY A 123 11.54 15.90 -26.94
CA GLY A 123 11.70 17.30 -26.54
C GLY A 123 12.91 18.02 -27.14
N GLU A 124 13.17 19.23 -26.66
CA GLU A 124 14.32 20.04 -27.08
C GLU A 124 15.64 19.34 -26.72
N GLY A 125 16.58 19.29 -27.66
CA GLY A 125 17.87 18.60 -27.46
C GLY A 125 17.81 17.07 -27.59
N HIS A 126 16.66 16.47 -27.89
CA HIS A 126 16.51 15.00 -27.91
C HIS A 126 17.53 14.28 -28.79
N VAL A 127 17.98 14.88 -29.90
CA VAL A 127 19.00 14.29 -30.79
C VAL A 127 20.28 13.99 -30.01
N TYR A 128 20.73 14.91 -29.16
CA TYR A 128 21.92 14.73 -28.34
C TYR A 128 21.65 13.81 -27.16
N PHE A 129 20.54 14.03 -26.43
CA PHE A 129 20.23 13.19 -25.26
C PHE A 129 20.03 11.73 -25.63
N ASN A 130 19.32 11.42 -26.72
CA ASN A 130 19.13 10.04 -27.20
C ASN A 130 20.43 9.44 -27.78
N GLN A 131 21.36 10.27 -28.26
CA GLN A 131 22.66 9.82 -28.74
C GLN A 131 23.59 9.44 -27.58
N PHE A 132 23.55 10.19 -26.48
CA PHE A 132 24.56 10.14 -25.43
C PHE A 132 24.08 9.50 -24.12
N SER A 133 22.77 9.39 -23.87
CA SER A 133 22.26 8.95 -22.58
C SER A 133 20.97 8.15 -22.69
N ARG A 134 20.73 7.28 -21.72
CA ARG A 134 19.48 6.51 -21.59
C ARG A 134 19.03 6.48 -20.15
N LEU A 135 17.73 6.71 -19.95
CA LEU A 135 17.06 6.47 -18.67
C LEU A 135 16.33 5.13 -18.72
N SER A 136 16.43 4.37 -17.64
CA SER A 136 15.64 3.16 -17.41
C SER A 136 14.52 3.51 -16.43
N PHE A 137 13.28 3.19 -16.80
CA PHE A 137 12.09 3.55 -16.02
C PHE A 137 11.49 2.33 -15.33
N GLY A 138 11.17 2.50 -14.05
CA GLY A 138 10.67 1.41 -13.22
C GLY A 138 11.75 0.42 -12.85
N ARG A 139 11.43 -0.46 -11.92
CA ARG A 139 12.35 -1.49 -11.45
C ARG A 139 11.74 -2.87 -11.60
N GLU A 140 12.49 -3.78 -12.20
CA GLU A 140 12.11 -5.18 -12.28
C GLU A 140 12.60 -5.94 -11.04
N GLY A 141 11.86 -6.98 -10.64
CA GLY A 141 12.25 -7.86 -9.55
C GLY A 141 11.77 -7.39 -8.17
N ALA A 142 12.55 -7.72 -7.14
CA ALA A 142 12.18 -7.47 -5.75
C ALA A 142 12.16 -5.96 -5.46
N ALA A 143 11.15 -5.53 -4.69
CA ALA A 143 11.05 -4.15 -4.24
C ALA A 143 12.29 -3.78 -3.40
N PRO A 144 12.95 -2.63 -3.68
CA PRO A 144 14.15 -2.21 -2.99
C PRO A 144 13.82 -1.72 -1.59
N TRP A 145 14.84 -1.73 -0.73
CA TRP A 145 14.78 -1.11 0.58
C TRP A 145 15.26 0.34 0.47
N PHE A 146 14.70 1.19 1.32
CA PHE A 146 15.13 2.57 1.47
C PHE A 146 15.12 2.95 2.95
N LEU A 147 15.92 3.94 3.32
CA LEU A 147 15.78 4.56 4.62
C LEU A 147 14.76 5.72 4.51
N PRO A 148 13.69 5.72 5.33
CA PRO A 148 12.72 6.82 5.41
C PRO A 148 13.38 8.16 5.77
N THR A 149 12.87 9.27 5.23
CA THR A 149 13.52 10.59 5.37
C THR A 149 13.48 11.16 6.79
N PHE A 150 14.63 11.62 7.32
CA PHE A 150 14.62 12.36 8.58
C PHE A 150 13.87 13.71 8.48
N ASN A 151 13.78 14.28 7.28
CA ASN A 151 13.16 15.58 7.07
C ASN A 151 11.65 15.47 6.79
N THR A 152 10.88 15.45 7.86
CA THR A 152 9.41 15.42 7.87
C THR A 152 8.79 16.81 8.09
N VAL A 153 9.61 17.85 8.22
CA VAL A 153 9.15 19.17 8.64
C VAL A 153 8.50 19.90 7.47
N TYR A 154 7.23 20.24 7.64
CA TYR A 154 6.54 21.30 6.91
C TYR A 154 6.69 22.60 7.71
N ASP A 155 7.61 23.49 7.34
CA ASP A 155 7.73 24.80 7.98
C ASP A 155 7.09 25.92 7.15
N GLU A 156 6.64 26.96 7.86
CA GLU A 156 5.97 28.15 7.32
C GLU A 156 6.89 29.06 6.48
N ASN A 157 8.20 28.79 6.44
CA ASN A 157 9.18 29.55 5.65
C ASN A 157 9.60 28.82 4.36
N HIS A 158 9.05 27.64 4.09
CA HIS A 158 9.31 26.79 2.91
C HIS A 158 10.77 26.33 2.74
N ALA A 159 11.69 26.71 3.64
CA ALA A 159 13.13 26.48 3.45
C ALA A 159 13.52 24.99 3.51
N LEU A 160 12.77 24.19 4.27
CA LEU A 160 12.94 22.72 4.35
C LEU A 160 11.90 21.95 3.55
N PHE A 161 10.90 22.66 3.01
CA PHE A 161 9.82 22.08 2.21
C PHE A 161 10.37 21.56 0.87
N ASP A 162 11.21 22.36 0.21
CA ASP A 162 11.75 22.04 -1.12
C ASP A 162 12.90 21.02 -1.13
N LEU A 163 13.31 20.50 0.04
CA LEU A 163 14.41 19.54 0.10
C LEU A 163 14.04 18.21 -0.57
N SER A 164 14.98 17.54 -1.22
CA SER A 164 14.88 16.12 -1.53
C SER A 164 15.59 15.29 -0.45
N ALA A 165 15.37 13.98 -0.45
CA ALA A 165 16.26 13.03 0.21
C ALA A 165 17.37 12.65 -0.78
N ALA A 166 18.36 13.52 -0.93
CA ALA A 166 19.50 13.36 -1.82
C ALA A 166 20.62 12.56 -1.13
N ALA A 167 21.03 11.43 -1.73
CA ALA A 167 22.09 10.57 -1.22
C ALA A 167 23.19 10.29 -2.28
N GLY A 168 24.39 9.93 -1.82
CA GLY A 168 25.53 9.70 -2.69
C GLY A 168 26.07 10.97 -3.33
N ASP A 169 26.22 10.94 -4.65
CA ASP A 169 26.61 12.06 -5.50
C ASP A 169 25.42 12.98 -5.87
N ALA A 170 24.20 12.65 -5.43
CA ALA A 170 23.04 13.51 -5.63
C ALA A 170 23.20 14.83 -4.87
N LEU A 171 22.73 15.91 -5.49
CA LEU A 171 22.70 17.24 -4.88
C LEU A 171 21.26 17.69 -4.78
N ASP A 172 20.81 17.96 -3.57
CA ASP A 172 19.56 18.66 -3.36
C ASP A 172 19.66 20.11 -3.85
N TYR A 173 18.63 20.60 -4.53
CA TYR A 173 18.65 21.90 -5.19
C TYR A 173 18.73 23.06 -4.19
N ALA A 174 17.98 23.00 -3.09
CA ALA A 174 17.89 24.11 -2.13
C ALA A 174 19.12 24.19 -1.21
N SER A 175 19.70 23.05 -0.83
CA SER A 175 20.88 22.97 0.05
C SER A 175 22.22 22.92 -0.70
N GLY A 176 22.20 22.52 -1.97
CA GLY A 176 23.40 22.34 -2.81
C GLY A 176 24.28 21.14 -2.40
N GLY A 177 23.73 20.18 -1.65
CA GLY A 177 24.49 19.05 -1.13
C GLY A 177 23.61 17.82 -0.85
N TYR A 178 24.22 16.74 -0.34
CA TYR A 178 23.46 15.59 0.13
C TYR A 178 22.71 15.94 1.41
N THR A 179 21.49 15.45 1.53
CA THR A 179 20.57 15.69 2.66
C THR A 179 20.19 14.41 3.38
N HIS A 180 20.60 13.26 2.83
CA HIS A 180 20.20 11.93 3.26
C HIS A 180 21.40 10.97 3.32
N PRO A 181 21.42 9.97 4.23
CA PRO A 181 22.46 8.93 4.21
C PRO A 181 22.36 8.02 2.98
N GLY A 182 23.48 7.35 2.69
CA GLY A 182 23.67 6.45 1.54
C GLY A 182 24.74 6.98 0.60
N ASP A 183 25.38 6.08 -0.14
CA ASP A 183 26.35 6.41 -1.20
C ASP A 183 25.73 6.43 -2.61
N GLY A 184 24.42 6.19 -2.69
CA GLY A 184 23.63 6.26 -3.91
C GLY A 184 23.77 5.06 -4.85
N THR A 185 24.49 4.01 -4.46
CA THR A 185 24.56 2.77 -5.27
C THR A 185 23.21 2.06 -5.26
N ASP A 186 22.96 1.27 -6.31
CA ASP A 186 21.76 0.42 -6.35
C ASP A 186 21.78 -0.56 -5.16
N ASN A 187 20.61 -0.85 -4.60
CA ASN A 187 20.44 -1.76 -3.45
C ASN A 187 21.36 -1.46 -2.24
N PHE A 188 21.74 -0.19 -2.02
CA PHE A 188 22.57 0.19 -0.86
C PHE A 188 21.96 -0.25 0.48
N TRP A 189 20.65 -0.10 0.62
CA TRP A 189 19.91 -0.45 1.83
C TRP A 189 19.45 -1.91 1.81
N GLY A 190 19.53 -2.56 2.97
CA GLY A 190 18.96 -3.88 3.22
C GLY A 190 17.85 -3.86 4.28
N GLU A 191 17.25 -5.03 4.49
CA GLU A 191 16.26 -5.27 5.55
C GLU A 191 16.89 -5.08 6.93
N ASN A 192 16.17 -4.40 7.84
CA ASN A 192 16.58 -4.12 9.23
C ASN A 192 17.83 -3.23 9.39
N ASP A 193 18.29 -2.59 8.32
CA ASP A 193 19.30 -1.55 8.44
C ASP A 193 18.73 -0.34 9.20
N SER A 194 19.59 0.38 9.91
CA SER A 194 19.17 1.56 10.68
C SER A 194 20.24 2.63 10.73
N VAL A 195 19.79 3.88 10.86
CA VAL A 195 20.66 5.05 11.00
C VAL A 195 20.18 5.90 12.17
N ASP A 196 21.10 6.20 13.08
CA ASP A 196 20.87 7.12 14.19
C ASP A 196 21.22 8.57 13.79
N ASN A 197 20.19 9.45 13.76
CA ASN A 197 20.35 10.87 13.53
C ASN A 197 20.29 11.70 14.83
N SER A 198 20.50 11.11 16.01
CA SER A 198 20.50 11.80 17.30
C SER A 198 21.50 12.97 17.38
N ALA A 199 22.60 12.90 16.64
CA ALA A 199 23.59 13.97 16.53
C ALA A 199 23.18 15.12 15.59
N GLY A 200 22.04 15.01 14.90
CA GLY A 200 21.54 16.00 13.93
C GLY A 200 22.47 16.15 12.72
N ARG A 201 23.04 15.04 12.23
CA ARG A 201 23.91 15.04 11.05
C ARG A 201 23.12 15.36 9.77
N TYR A 202 21.91 14.80 9.68
CA TYR A 202 20.97 15.04 8.61
C TYR A 202 19.87 15.98 9.11
N GLN A 203 19.40 16.88 8.24
CA GLN A 203 18.36 17.83 8.61
C GLN A 203 17.04 17.10 8.90
N GLY A 204 16.28 17.59 9.89
CA GLY A 204 15.01 17.00 10.31
C GLY A 204 15.07 16.37 11.70
N ALA A 205 14.32 15.28 11.88
CA ALA A 205 14.12 14.62 13.16
C ALA A 205 15.39 13.97 13.70
N THR A 206 15.69 14.20 14.98
CA THR A 206 16.81 13.60 15.72
C THR A 206 16.42 12.25 16.31
N VAL A 207 16.15 11.29 15.43
CA VAL A 207 15.67 9.94 15.77
C VAL A 207 16.52 8.88 15.10
N THR A 208 16.39 7.63 15.54
CA THR A 208 16.84 6.47 14.77
C THR A 208 15.73 6.06 13.81
N ARG A 209 16.09 5.82 12.54
CA ARG A 209 15.18 5.26 11.53
C ARG A 209 15.69 3.90 11.09
N GLU A 210 14.74 3.00 10.84
CA GLU A 210 14.97 1.69 10.26
C GLU A 210 14.51 1.71 8.80
N THR A 211 15.11 0.88 7.97
CA THR A 211 14.74 0.77 6.56
C THR A 211 13.31 0.27 6.39
N ALA A 212 12.67 0.76 5.34
CA ALA A 212 11.38 0.31 4.85
C ALA A 212 11.52 -0.17 3.41
N GLN A 213 10.51 -0.83 2.88
CA GLN A 213 10.54 -1.33 1.52
C GLN A 213 9.60 -0.51 0.64
N ASN A 214 10.03 -0.21 -0.58
CA ASN A 214 9.16 0.38 -1.59
C ASN A 214 7.99 -0.55 -1.92
N LEU A 215 6.90 0.02 -2.44
CA LEU A 215 5.80 -0.76 -2.98
C LEU A 215 6.26 -1.61 -4.17
N THR A 216 5.75 -2.82 -4.28
CA THR A 216 5.98 -3.69 -5.44
C THR A 216 5.37 -3.07 -6.69
N GLN A 217 6.14 -3.01 -7.76
CA GLN A 217 5.69 -2.53 -9.07
C GLN A 217 4.72 -3.54 -9.69
N ASN A 218 3.46 -3.15 -9.89
CA ASN A 218 2.45 -4.04 -10.49
C ASN A 218 2.54 -4.10 -12.03
N LEU A 219 2.98 -3.02 -12.66
CA LEU A 219 3.21 -2.90 -14.11
C LEU A 219 4.42 -2.02 -14.38
N PRO A 220 5.17 -2.24 -15.48
CA PRO A 220 6.18 -1.28 -15.92
C PRO A 220 5.57 0.12 -16.12
N PRO A 221 6.33 1.20 -15.89
CA PRO A 221 5.90 2.53 -16.26
C PRO A 221 5.44 2.60 -17.72
N MET A 222 4.38 3.36 -17.97
CA MET A 222 3.78 3.45 -19.30
C MET A 222 3.45 4.90 -19.68
N SER A 223 3.21 5.16 -20.96
CA SER A 223 2.73 6.47 -21.39
C SER A 223 1.24 6.65 -21.06
N LEU A 224 0.80 7.90 -20.95
CA LEU A 224 -0.62 8.22 -20.83
C LEU A 224 -1.46 7.69 -22.00
N GLN A 225 -0.87 7.58 -23.19
CA GLN A 225 -1.53 6.95 -24.34
C GLN A 225 -1.81 5.47 -24.07
N ALA A 226 -0.78 4.71 -23.68
CA ALA A 226 -0.91 3.29 -23.37
C ALA A 226 -1.88 3.04 -22.20
N TRP A 227 -1.91 3.95 -21.21
CA TRP A 227 -2.89 3.91 -20.14
C TRP A 227 -4.32 4.13 -20.65
N THR A 228 -4.54 5.07 -21.56
CA THR A 228 -5.86 5.38 -22.13
C THR A 228 -6.45 4.18 -22.89
N GLU A 229 -5.60 3.34 -23.49
CA GLU A 229 -6.02 2.12 -24.17
C GLU A 229 -6.49 1.01 -23.20
N ASN A 230 -6.00 1.02 -21.96
CA ASN A 230 -6.41 0.08 -20.92
C ASN A 230 -6.37 0.73 -19.52
N PRO A 231 -7.37 1.58 -19.21
CA PRO A 231 -7.40 2.39 -17.99
C PRO A 231 -7.47 1.55 -16.72
N ARG A 232 -6.53 1.77 -15.81
CA ARG A 232 -6.44 1.06 -14.52
C ARG A 232 -5.57 1.81 -13.52
N THR A 233 -5.76 1.56 -12.23
CA THR A 233 -4.94 2.14 -11.15
C THR A 233 -4.19 1.05 -10.40
N GLY A 234 -3.04 1.39 -9.84
CA GLY A 234 -2.19 0.49 -9.07
C GLY A 234 -0.76 0.98 -8.97
N ASN A 235 0.13 0.12 -8.48
CA ASN A 235 1.49 0.51 -8.12
C ASN A 235 2.39 0.59 -9.36
N PHE A 236 2.26 1.66 -10.14
CA PHE A 236 3.09 1.96 -11.32
C PHE A 236 3.00 3.45 -11.70
N TRP A 237 3.91 3.90 -12.57
CA TRP A 237 3.97 5.28 -13.06
C TRP A 237 3.34 5.43 -14.45
N VAL A 238 2.65 6.55 -14.69
CA VAL A 238 2.11 6.94 -16.00
C VAL A 238 2.72 8.28 -16.43
N ILE A 239 3.44 8.30 -17.56
CA ILE A 239 4.11 9.49 -18.06
C ILE A 239 3.28 10.15 -19.18
N ASP A 240 2.90 11.41 -18.99
CA ASP A 240 2.27 12.22 -20.01
C ASP A 240 3.30 12.62 -21.08
N HIS A 241 3.24 11.94 -22.23
CA HIS A 241 4.10 12.17 -23.38
C HIS A 241 3.92 13.54 -24.05
N ASN A 242 2.96 14.38 -23.61
CA ASN A 242 2.81 15.75 -24.08
C ASN A 242 3.50 16.78 -23.18
N THR A 243 3.59 16.51 -21.87
CA THR A 243 4.06 17.50 -20.87
C THR A 243 5.30 17.06 -20.10
N GLY A 244 5.64 15.77 -20.12
CA GLY A 244 6.75 15.18 -19.37
C GLY A 244 6.44 14.90 -17.89
N TRP A 245 5.23 15.20 -17.42
CA TRP A 245 4.80 14.84 -16.06
C TRP A 245 4.57 13.33 -15.95
N ALA A 246 5.24 12.70 -14.98
CA ALA A 246 5.02 11.33 -14.55
C ALA A 246 4.15 11.31 -13.30
N TYR A 247 3.03 10.60 -13.35
CA TYR A 247 2.07 10.51 -12.26
C TYR A 247 2.08 9.12 -11.64
N TRP A 248 2.01 9.05 -10.32
CA TRP A 248 1.79 7.78 -9.63
C TRP A 248 0.34 7.34 -9.87
N ALA A 249 0.14 6.13 -10.39
CA ALA A 249 -1.18 5.63 -10.82
C ALA A 249 -2.04 5.08 -9.67
N ASN A 250 -1.74 5.47 -8.42
CA ASN A 250 -2.47 5.08 -7.23
C ASN A 250 -2.46 6.23 -6.20
N ARG A 251 -3.20 6.08 -5.10
CA ARG A 251 -2.98 6.89 -3.90
C ARG A 251 -1.85 6.26 -3.08
N LEU A 252 -0.85 7.05 -2.69
CA LEU A 252 0.25 6.60 -1.84
C LEU A 252 -0.16 6.74 -0.37
N GLN A 253 -0.31 5.62 0.35
CA GLN A 253 -0.78 5.64 1.74
C GLN A 253 0.33 6.09 2.72
N PRO A 254 -0.05 6.54 3.93
CA PRO A 254 0.91 6.86 4.98
C PRO A 254 1.96 5.76 5.22
N GLY A 255 3.23 6.15 5.31
CA GLY A 255 4.36 5.24 5.53
C GLY A 255 4.82 4.45 4.30
N GLN A 256 4.15 4.60 3.15
CA GLN A 256 4.54 3.91 1.92
C GLN A 256 5.50 4.77 1.08
N ALA A 257 6.31 4.10 0.25
CA ALA A 257 7.03 4.71 -0.84
C ALA A 257 6.63 4.07 -2.18
N THR A 258 6.55 4.87 -3.24
CA THR A 258 6.27 4.37 -4.60
C THR A 258 7.34 3.37 -5.04
N SER A 259 7.05 2.58 -6.08
CA SER A 259 8.13 1.97 -6.85
C SER A 259 8.97 3.06 -7.54
N TYR A 260 10.12 2.69 -8.07
CA TYR A 260 11.01 3.63 -8.75
C TYR A 260 10.35 4.20 -10.02
N LEU A 261 10.53 5.50 -10.25
CA LEU A 261 10.31 6.13 -11.54
C LEU A 261 11.54 5.91 -12.43
N ILE A 262 12.73 6.24 -11.93
CA ILE A 262 14.03 5.99 -12.59
C ILE A 262 14.78 4.94 -11.77
N ASP A 263 15.41 3.99 -12.45
CA ASP A 263 16.27 2.94 -11.87
C ASP A 263 17.70 3.00 -12.44
N GLU A 264 17.94 3.70 -13.55
CA GLU A 264 19.30 3.90 -14.10
C GLU A 264 19.35 5.18 -14.95
N ALA A 265 20.47 5.89 -14.89
CA ALA A 265 20.77 7.03 -15.77
C ALA A 265 22.16 6.84 -16.43
N ARG A 266 22.19 5.98 -17.45
CA ARG A 266 23.41 5.54 -18.12
C ARG A 266 23.85 6.47 -19.26
N MET A 267 25.15 6.71 -19.36
CA MET A 267 25.78 7.29 -20.54
C MET A 267 26.07 6.19 -21.59
N LEU A 268 25.76 6.49 -22.85
CA LEU A 268 25.91 5.55 -23.97
C LEU A 268 27.30 5.69 -24.61
N GLU A 269 27.72 4.68 -25.39
CA GLU A 269 29.00 4.69 -26.14
C GLU A 269 29.18 5.93 -27.03
N GLY A 270 28.09 6.58 -27.44
CA GLY A 270 28.14 7.87 -28.14
C GLY A 270 28.91 8.94 -27.35
N ALA A 271 28.77 8.96 -26.02
CA ALA A 271 29.38 9.94 -25.14
C ALA A 271 30.91 9.78 -25.07
N ASP A 272 31.42 8.55 -25.21
CA ASP A 272 32.86 8.26 -25.25
C ASP A 272 33.56 8.89 -26.46
N ASN A 273 32.79 9.19 -27.51
CA ASN A 273 33.28 9.80 -28.73
C ASN A 273 33.34 11.34 -28.68
N ILE A 274 32.90 11.96 -27.57
CA ILE A 274 32.93 13.42 -27.42
C ILE A 274 34.40 13.89 -27.31
N PRO A 275 34.88 14.76 -28.21
CA PRO A 275 36.27 15.21 -28.21
C PRO A 275 36.52 16.22 -27.08
N GLY A 276 36.74 15.74 -25.86
CA GLY A 276 36.99 16.60 -24.69
C GLY A 276 36.34 16.04 -23.44
N SER A 277 35.55 16.86 -22.76
CA SER A 277 34.77 16.48 -21.59
C SER A 277 33.30 16.84 -21.78
N TYR A 278 32.41 16.08 -21.15
CA TYR A 278 30.99 16.40 -21.10
C TYR A 278 30.53 16.55 -19.65
N TYR A 279 29.46 17.29 -19.46
CA TYR A 279 28.70 17.37 -18.23
C TYR A 279 27.27 16.99 -18.55
N TYR A 280 26.67 16.13 -17.74
CA TYR A 280 25.27 15.71 -17.85
C TYR A 280 24.66 15.70 -16.46
N ALA A 281 23.42 16.18 -16.36
CA ALA A 281 22.67 16.21 -15.11
C ALA A 281 21.17 16.10 -15.35
N ILE A 282 20.49 15.55 -14.36
CA ILE A 282 19.02 15.38 -14.33
C ILE A 282 18.52 16.09 -13.08
N HIS A 283 17.56 16.99 -13.27
CA HIS A 283 16.82 17.66 -12.21
C HIS A 283 15.45 17.02 -12.07
N VAL A 284 15.02 16.77 -10.82
CA VAL A 284 13.70 16.23 -10.50
C VAL A 284 12.87 17.32 -9.83
N SER A 285 11.73 17.65 -10.44
CA SER A 285 10.70 18.49 -9.85
C SER A 285 9.49 17.65 -9.44
N SER A 286 8.76 18.05 -8.41
CA SER A 286 7.63 17.28 -7.90
C SER A 286 6.46 18.16 -7.47
N GLU A 287 5.27 17.57 -7.49
CA GLU A 287 4.11 18.05 -6.74
C GLU A 287 3.48 16.89 -6.00
N LEU A 288 3.30 17.08 -4.69
CA LEU A 288 2.75 16.11 -3.76
C LEU A 288 1.55 16.77 -3.10
N ILE A 289 0.35 16.23 -3.36
CA ILE A 289 -0.90 16.86 -2.95
C ILE A 289 -1.82 15.85 -2.27
N SER A 290 -2.76 16.35 -1.46
CA SER A 290 -3.84 15.50 -0.97
C SER A 290 -4.80 15.13 -2.11
N PRO A 291 -5.48 13.95 -2.06
CA PRO A 291 -6.44 13.54 -3.09
C PRO A 291 -7.60 14.50 -3.35
N GLY A 292 -7.91 15.38 -2.38
CA GLY A 292 -8.93 16.42 -2.50
C GLY A 292 -8.49 17.68 -3.26
N GLU A 293 -7.22 17.78 -3.62
CA GLU A 293 -6.62 18.94 -4.28
C GLU A 293 -6.38 18.69 -5.79
N ARG A 294 -5.94 19.73 -6.49
CA ARG A 294 -5.53 19.66 -7.89
C ARG A 294 -4.07 20.05 -8.03
N PHE A 295 -3.40 19.43 -8.99
CA PHE A 295 -2.05 19.82 -9.34
C PHE A 295 -2.03 21.21 -9.99
N SER A 296 -0.89 21.87 -9.94
CA SER A 296 -0.69 23.14 -10.63
C SER A 296 -0.72 22.91 -12.14
N ASP A 297 -1.34 23.80 -12.90
CA ASP A 297 -1.41 23.68 -14.37
C ASP A 297 -1.88 22.28 -14.87
N GLU A 298 -2.77 21.61 -14.11
CA GLU A 298 -3.32 20.29 -14.42
C GLU A 298 -4.01 20.29 -15.80
N PRO A 299 -3.47 19.58 -16.81
CA PRO A 299 -4.05 19.59 -18.16
C PRO A 299 -5.40 18.88 -18.22
N ASP A 300 -6.33 19.38 -19.05
CA ASP A 300 -7.66 18.77 -19.14
C ASP A 300 -7.64 17.31 -19.67
N HIS A 301 -6.64 16.95 -20.49
CA HIS A 301 -6.53 15.60 -21.06
C HIS A 301 -6.11 14.53 -20.06
N VAL A 302 -5.65 14.90 -18.85
CA VAL A 302 -5.34 13.93 -17.78
C VAL A 302 -6.50 13.72 -16.80
N ASN A 303 -7.63 14.44 -16.96
CA ASN A 303 -8.72 14.43 -15.99
C ASN A 303 -9.30 13.03 -15.73
N ASP A 304 -9.46 12.20 -16.76
CA ASP A 304 -9.98 10.83 -16.61
C ASP A 304 -9.03 9.96 -15.78
N PHE A 305 -7.73 10.05 -16.07
CA PHE A 305 -6.68 9.38 -15.29
C PHE A 305 -6.68 9.83 -13.83
N LEU A 306 -6.64 11.13 -13.59
CA LEU A 306 -6.60 11.66 -12.22
C LEU A 306 -7.89 11.39 -11.47
N SER A 307 -9.04 11.34 -12.13
CA SER A 307 -10.31 10.93 -11.52
C SER A 307 -10.28 9.46 -11.10
N ALA A 308 -9.69 8.58 -11.90
CA ALA A 308 -9.48 7.18 -11.53
C ALA A 308 -8.55 7.04 -10.33
N VAL A 309 -7.43 7.76 -10.30
CA VAL A 309 -6.50 7.79 -9.15
C VAL A 309 -7.21 8.32 -7.90
N ARG A 310 -7.97 9.42 -8.03
CA ARG A 310 -8.80 9.96 -6.95
C ARG A 310 -9.94 9.03 -6.54
N ALA A 311 -10.35 8.05 -7.32
CA ALA A 311 -11.35 7.06 -6.89
C ALA A 311 -10.72 5.78 -6.32
N SER A 312 -9.40 5.59 -6.49
CA SER A 312 -8.69 4.42 -5.98
C SER A 312 -8.67 4.38 -4.44
N ASP A 313 -8.53 3.19 -3.88
CA ASP A 313 -8.35 2.94 -2.45
C ASP A 313 -6.86 2.81 -2.05
N GLY A 314 -5.93 3.11 -2.96
CA GLY A 314 -4.49 3.01 -2.70
C GLY A 314 -3.94 1.59 -2.62
N ASN A 315 -4.74 0.57 -2.96
CA ASN A 315 -4.29 -0.81 -2.95
C ASN A 315 -3.73 -1.25 -4.33
N PRO A 316 -2.85 -2.27 -4.39
CA PRO A 316 -2.36 -2.86 -5.63
C PRO A 316 -3.46 -3.28 -6.60
N LEU A 317 -3.13 -3.38 -7.89
CA LEU A 317 -4.02 -3.92 -8.93
C LEU A 317 -4.61 -5.27 -8.49
N SER A 318 -5.92 -5.46 -8.67
CA SER A 318 -6.60 -6.70 -8.26
C SER A 318 -6.03 -7.96 -8.93
N THR A 319 -5.50 -7.81 -10.15
CA THR A 319 -4.90 -8.88 -10.95
C THR A 319 -3.39 -9.03 -10.75
N ALA A 320 -2.77 -8.19 -9.92
CA ALA A 320 -1.33 -8.24 -9.66
C ALA A 320 -1.07 -8.93 -8.33
N SER A 321 -0.31 -10.02 -8.37
CA SER A 321 0.17 -10.71 -7.18
C SER A 321 1.11 -9.79 -6.42
N SER A 322 0.73 -9.46 -5.19
CA SER A 322 1.45 -8.47 -4.37
C SER A 322 1.67 -9.00 -2.95
N PRO A 323 2.77 -8.63 -2.29
CA PRO A 323 3.02 -9.02 -0.90
C PRO A 323 1.99 -8.36 0.02
N LEU A 324 1.71 -8.98 1.17
CA LEU A 324 0.64 -8.51 2.07
C LEU A 324 0.83 -7.08 2.59
N ARG A 325 2.10 -6.69 2.81
CA ARG A 325 2.49 -5.35 3.24
C ARG A 325 2.09 -4.22 2.28
N ASP A 326 1.83 -4.55 1.01
CA ASP A 326 1.43 -3.55 0.02
C ASP A 326 -0.07 -3.22 0.11
N PHE A 327 -0.86 -4.06 0.78
CA PHE A 327 -2.29 -3.83 0.97
C PHE A 327 -2.59 -2.99 2.21
N ASN A 328 -3.49 -2.03 2.08
CA ASN A 328 -4.09 -1.28 3.18
C ASN A 328 -5.57 -1.68 3.29
N PHE A 329 -5.87 -2.58 4.22
CA PHE A 329 -7.21 -3.10 4.47
C PHE A 329 -8.13 -2.06 5.13
N ASN A 330 -7.58 -1.03 5.78
CA ASN A 330 -8.36 0.08 6.35
C ASN A 330 -8.93 1.00 5.27
N ALA A 331 -8.25 1.15 4.14
CA ALA A 331 -8.70 1.93 3.00
C ALA A 331 -9.48 1.10 1.95
N MET A 332 -9.39 -0.23 2.01
CA MET A 332 -9.93 -1.13 1.00
C MET A 332 -11.47 -1.09 0.95
N ASN A 333 -12.03 -0.91 -0.24
CA ASN A 333 -13.47 -0.89 -0.42
C ASN A 333 -14.05 -2.32 -0.32
N PRO A 334 -15.20 -2.53 0.39
CA PRO A 334 -15.93 -3.79 0.37
C PRO A 334 -16.20 -4.29 -1.05
N GLY A 335 -15.99 -5.59 -1.26
CA GLY A 335 -16.16 -6.27 -2.54
C GLY A 335 -14.92 -6.26 -3.44
N ARG A 336 -13.89 -5.48 -3.08
CA ARG A 336 -12.61 -5.51 -3.81
C ARG A 336 -12.01 -6.91 -3.82
N ILE A 337 -11.54 -7.34 -4.98
CA ILE A 337 -10.67 -8.50 -5.14
C ILE A 337 -9.21 -8.05 -5.07
N PHE A 338 -8.38 -8.79 -4.34
CA PHE A 338 -6.94 -8.61 -4.28
C PHE A 338 -6.24 -9.97 -4.38
N THR A 339 -5.00 -9.98 -4.87
CA THR A 339 -4.24 -11.21 -5.11
C THR A 339 -2.93 -11.16 -4.34
N THR A 340 -2.71 -12.14 -3.46
CA THR A 340 -1.48 -12.25 -2.68
C THR A 340 -0.33 -12.80 -3.54
N GLU A 341 0.90 -12.68 -3.06
CA GLU A 341 2.12 -13.08 -3.78
C GLU A 341 2.20 -14.57 -4.14
N ASP A 342 1.41 -15.44 -3.50
CA ASP A 342 1.23 -16.85 -3.85
C ASP A 342 0.11 -17.09 -4.88
N ASP A 343 -0.28 -16.05 -5.62
CA ASP A 343 -1.34 -16.06 -6.65
C ASP A 343 -2.74 -16.42 -6.13
N GLN A 344 -2.97 -16.32 -4.81
CA GLN A 344 -4.30 -16.53 -4.25
C GLN A 344 -5.10 -15.23 -4.23
N ALA A 345 -6.24 -15.25 -4.93
CA ALA A 345 -7.19 -14.16 -4.92
C ALA A 345 -8.12 -14.26 -3.71
N PHE A 346 -8.35 -13.12 -3.05
CA PHE A 346 -9.28 -12.92 -1.96
C PHE A 346 -10.22 -11.77 -2.28
N ARG A 347 -11.42 -11.81 -1.71
CA ARG A 347 -12.39 -10.73 -1.70
C ARG A 347 -12.46 -10.14 -0.31
N TYR A 348 -12.35 -8.82 -0.23
CA TYR A 348 -12.54 -8.06 0.99
C TYR A 348 -14.03 -7.92 1.30
N LEU A 349 -14.46 -8.31 2.50
CA LEU A 349 -15.88 -8.35 2.87
C LEU A 349 -16.31 -7.15 3.71
N GLU A 350 -15.63 -6.90 4.82
CA GLU A 350 -15.97 -5.79 5.73
C GLU A 350 -14.82 -5.40 6.66
N ASN A 351 -14.91 -4.19 7.19
CA ASN A 351 -14.15 -3.73 8.35
C ASN A 351 -14.96 -4.05 9.61
N GLN A 352 -14.46 -4.94 10.47
CA GLN A 352 -15.10 -5.30 11.74
C GLN A 352 -14.74 -4.36 12.90
N GLY A 353 -13.97 -3.31 12.64
CA GLY A 353 -13.47 -2.38 13.64
C GLY A 353 -12.24 -2.89 14.37
N SER A 354 -11.59 -2.00 15.13
CA SER A 354 -10.37 -2.31 15.91
C SER A 354 -9.25 -2.96 15.08
N GLY A 355 -9.08 -2.56 13.82
CA GLY A 355 -8.08 -3.13 12.90
C GLY A 355 -8.42 -4.52 12.36
N ASN A 356 -9.62 -5.04 12.62
CA ASN A 356 -10.04 -6.37 12.15
C ASN A 356 -10.78 -6.27 10.81
N HIS A 357 -10.41 -7.13 9.88
CA HIS A 357 -10.86 -7.13 8.50
C HIS A 357 -11.31 -8.54 8.10
N MET A 358 -12.55 -8.67 7.62
CA MET A 358 -13.03 -9.96 7.11
C MET A 358 -12.73 -10.07 5.62
N ILE A 359 -12.11 -11.17 5.24
CA ILE A 359 -11.83 -11.54 3.85
C ILE A 359 -12.32 -12.95 3.56
N ILE A 360 -12.60 -13.25 2.30
CA ILE A 360 -12.95 -14.59 1.85
C ILE A 360 -12.11 -14.95 0.63
N ARG A 361 -11.70 -16.21 0.52
CA ARG A 361 -11.04 -16.70 -0.69
C ARG A 361 -11.94 -16.39 -1.89
N ASN A 362 -11.41 -15.78 -2.95
CA ASN A 362 -12.21 -15.41 -4.10
C ASN A 362 -12.65 -16.67 -4.87
N GLU A 363 -11.73 -17.60 -5.09
CA GLU A 363 -12.01 -18.88 -5.73
C GLU A 363 -12.62 -19.90 -4.75
N VAL A 364 -13.38 -20.86 -5.27
CA VAL A 364 -13.88 -22.02 -4.50
C VAL A 364 -12.80 -23.10 -4.41
N ILE A 365 -12.73 -23.82 -3.31
CA ILE A 365 -12.02 -25.11 -3.21
C ILE A 365 -13.05 -26.18 -3.58
N PRO A 366 -12.96 -26.76 -4.80
CA PRO A 366 -13.96 -27.68 -5.32
C PRO A 366 -13.86 -29.05 -4.65
N ASP A 367 -14.84 -29.91 -4.91
CA ASP A 367 -14.85 -31.30 -4.46
C ASP A 367 -14.82 -31.46 -2.93
N VAL A 368 -15.44 -30.50 -2.21
CA VAL A 368 -15.55 -30.51 -0.75
C VAL A 368 -17.00 -30.58 -0.35
N SER A 369 -17.32 -31.60 0.45
CA SER A 369 -18.66 -31.81 0.94
C SER A 369 -18.93 -31.03 2.24
N PHE A 370 -20.20 -30.92 2.64
CA PHE A 370 -20.56 -30.21 3.88
C PHE A 370 -19.92 -30.85 5.13
N GLU A 371 -19.87 -32.18 5.21
CA GLU A 371 -19.21 -32.90 6.33
C GLU A 371 -17.69 -32.72 6.34
N ALA A 372 -17.07 -32.64 5.16
CA ALA A 372 -15.62 -32.48 5.04
C ALA A 372 -15.16 -31.02 5.20
N GLN A 373 -16.09 -30.05 5.17
CA GLN A 373 -15.80 -28.62 5.14
C GLN A 373 -14.80 -28.19 6.21
N GLU A 374 -15.02 -28.59 7.46
CA GLU A 374 -14.17 -28.17 8.58
C GLU A 374 -12.73 -28.67 8.43
N SER A 375 -12.57 -29.98 8.18
CA SER A 375 -11.25 -30.60 8.01
C SER A 375 -10.47 -30.02 6.81
N GLN A 376 -11.18 -29.65 5.74
CA GLN A 376 -10.56 -29.06 4.57
C GLN A 376 -10.18 -27.59 4.80
N MET A 377 -10.99 -26.83 5.56
CA MET A 377 -10.63 -25.47 5.98
C MET A 377 -9.39 -25.48 6.88
N GLU A 378 -9.30 -26.41 7.82
CA GLU A 378 -8.12 -26.59 8.67
C GLU A 378 -6.88 -26.93 7.83
N THR A 379 -7.02 -27.82 6.85
CA THR A 379 -5.92 -28.19 5.94
C THR A 379 -5.45 -26.98 5.13
N TRP A 380 -6.39 -26.23 4.54
CA TRP A 380 -6.09 -25.03 3.75
C TRP A 380 -5.47 -23.92 4.63
N PHE A 381 -5.97 -23.70 5.84
CA PHE A 381 -5.40 -22.72 6.76
C PHE A 381 -3.95 -23.08 7.18
N ASN A 382 -3.68 -24.36 7.39
CA ASN A 382 -2.37 -24.80 7.87
C ASN A 382 -1.28 -24.89 6.78
N SER A 383 -1.69 -25.15 5.53
CA SER A 383 -0.75 -25.46 4.45
C SER A 383 -1.02 -24.75 3.12
N GLY A 384 -2.21 -24.18 2.97
CA GLY A 384 -2.71 -23.59 1.74
C GLY A 384 -2.82 -22.07 1.77
N ILE A 385 -2.22 -21.37 2.75
CA ILE A 385 -2.08 -19.91 2.75
C ILE A 385 -0.66 -19.50 3.14
N LEU A 386 -0.25 -18.30 2.76
CA LEU A 386 1.03 -17.70 3.16
C LEU A 386 1.20 -17.71 4.69
N PRO A 387 2.40 -18.05 5.20
CA PRO A 387 2.69 -17.96 6.63
C PRO A 387 2.45 -16.56 7.20
N GLU A 388 2.74 -15.51 6.42
CA GLU A 388 2.49 -14.12 6.78
C GLU A 388 0.99 -13.84 6.90
N LEU A 389 0.16 -14.31 5.95
CA LEU A 389 -1.31 -14.17 6.04
C LEU A 389 -1.82 -14.85 7.30
N ARG A 390 -1.37 -16.08 7.54
CA ARG A 390 -1.75 -16.88 8.72
C ARG A 390 -1.40 -16.17 10.02
N ALA A 391 -0.28 -15.46 10.08
CA ALA A 391 0.14 -14.70 11.27
C ALA A 391 -0.79 -13.52 11.59
N LEU A 392 -1.49 -12.96 10.60
CA LEU A 392 -2.45 -11.87 10.78
C LEU A 392 -3.83 -12.36 11.24
N VAL A 393 -4.13 -13.66 11.10
CA VAL A 393 -5.47 -14.20 11.35
C VAL A 393 -5.82 -14.13 12.83
N GLN A 394 -6.99 -13.57 13.11
CA GLN A 394 -7.51 -13.37 14.45
C GLN A 394 -8.30 -14.58 14.94
N PRO A 395 -8.35 -14.79 16.26
CA PRO A 395 -9.09 -15.92 16.81
C PRO A 395 -10.61 -15.79 16.62
N VAL A 396 -11.24 -16.87 16.18
CA VAL A 396 -12.70 -17.04 16.12
C VAL A 396 -13.12 -18.24 16.97
N ALA A 397 -14.43 -18.41 17.22
CA ALA A 397 -14.94 -19.48 18.06
C ALA A 397 -14.56 -20.86 17.52
N ASP A 398 -14.27 -21.79 18.43
CA ASP A 398 -13.92 -23.17 18.06
C ASP A 398 -15.12 -23.97 17.56
N GLU A 399 -16.29 -23.65 18.08
CA GLU A 399 -17.58 -24.20 17.70
C GLU A 399 -18.58 -23.07 17.51
N PHE A 400 -19.36 -23.12 16.42
CA PHE A 400 -20.41 -22.17 16.13
C PHE A 400 -21.77 -22.72 16.58
N THR A 401 -22.57 -21.90 17.26
CA THR A 401 -23.96 -22.25 17.56
C THR A 401 -24.84 -21.85 16.36
N THR A 402 -24.87 -22.70 15.35
CA THR A 402 -25.45 -22.40 14.03
C THR A 402 -26.99 -22.43 14.02
N GLY A 403 -27.62 -23.22 14.89
CA GLY A 403 -29.05 -23.53 14.80
C GLY A 403 -29.41 -24.27 13.52
N GLU A 404 -30.71 -24.40 13.22
CA GLU A 404 -31.18 -24.95 11.94
C GLU A 404 -32.28 -24.06 11.38
N LEU A 405 -32.33 -23.89 10.06
CA LEU A 405 -33.33 -23.05 9.41
C LEU A 405 -33.95 -23.75 8.20
N ASN A 406 -35.26 -23.94 8.22
CA ASN A 406 -36.00 -24.52 7.10
C ASN A 406 -36.16 -23.49 5.96
N PRO A 407 -35.97 -23.87 4.68
CA PRO A 407 -36.15 -22.96 3.55
C PRO A 407 -37.56 -22.35 3.47
N VAL A 408 -38.59 -23.03 3.98
CA VAL A 408 -39.98 -22.51 3.98
C VAL A 408 -40.20 -21.40 5.01
N ASP A 409 -39.34 -21.30 6.02
CA ASP A 409 -39.40 -20.26 7.06
C ASP A 409 -38.71 -18.96 6.59
N LEU A 410 -38.04 -18.99 5.43
CA LEU A 410 -37.42 -17.81 4.84
C LEU A 410 -38.42 -16.98 4.04
N HIS A 411 -38.70 -15.79 4.54
CA HIS A 411 -39.34 -14.74 3.75
C HIS A 411 -38.26 -13.98 2.97
N ILE A 412 -38.11 -14.36 1.70
CA ILE A 412 -37.29 -13.64 0.73
C ILE A 412 -38.10 -12.43 0.26
N VAL A 413 -37.63 -11.23 0.60
CA VAL A 413 -38.19 -9.99 0.07
C VAL A 413 -37.23 -9.46 -0.98
N ASP A 414 -37.70 -9.38 -2.21
CA ASP A 414 -36.98 -8.73 -3.30
C ASP A 414 -36.99 -7.22 -3.04
N PHE A 415 -35.84 -6.68 -2.61
CA PHE A 415 -35.61 -5.25 -2.61
C PHE A 415 -34.44 -4.98 -3.55
N ALA A 416 -34.76 -4.47 -4.75
CA ALA A 416 -33.78 -4.09 -5.77
C ALA A 416 -32.83 -5.21 -6.22
N GLY A 417 -33.30 -6.47 -6.29
CA GLY A 417 -32.48 -7.60 -6.73
C GLY A 417 -31.52 -8.13 -5.66
N LEU A 418 -31.61 -7.63 -4.43
CA LEU A 418 -30.91 -8.15 -3.25
C LEU A 418 -31.90 -9.01 -2.48
N ASN A 419 -31.79 -10.33 -2.59
CA ASN A 419 -32.59 -11.25 -1.78
C ASN A 419 -32.20 -11.04 -0.31
N PHE A 420 -33.02 -10.27 0.41
CA PHE A 420 -32.91 -10.08 1.86
C PHE A 420 -33.86 -11.01 2.59
N PHE A 421 -33.40 -11.54 3.71
CA PHE A 421 -34.20 -12.34 4.62
C PHE A 421 -34.86 -11.43 5.65
N PHE A 422 -36.19 -11.32 5.65
CA PHE A 422 -36.91 -10.82 6.83
C PHE A 422 -37.21 -12.01 7.75
N MET A 423 -36.34 -12.23 8.73
CA MET A 423 -36.64 -13.12 9.85
C MET A 423 -36.76 -12.31 11.14
N GLY A 424 -37.62 -12.74 12.06
CA GLY A 424 -37.66 -12.15 13.40
C GLY A 424 -36.31 -12.34 14.09
N MET A 425 -35.72 -11.25 14.61
CA MET A 425 -34.36 -11.16 15.20
C MET A 425 -34.14 -11.98 16.49
N SER A 426 -34.87 -13.08 16.71
CA SER A 426 -34.87 -13.86 17.96
C SER A 426 -34.65 -15.37 17.79
N THR A 427 -34.33 -15.85 16.58
CA THR A 427 -34.02 -17.27 16.34
C THR A 427 -32.52 -17.54 16.43
N VAL A 428 -32.11 -18.72 16.93
CA VAL A 428 -30.69 -19.11 17.13
C VAL A 428 -29.83 -18.93 15.86
N PRO A 429 -30.30 -19.29 14.63
CA PRO A 429 -29.54 -19.04 13.41
C PRO A 429 -29.19 -17.56 13.18
N PHE A 430 -29.95 -16.61 13.76
CA PHE A 430 -29.68 -15.17 13.64
C PHE A 430 -28.49 -14.70 14.50
N ALA A 431 -28.13 -15.45 15.54
CA ALA A 431 -27.03 -15.12 16.45
C ALA A 431 -25.68 -15.68 15.98
N ASP A 432 -25.66 -16.53 14.94
CA ASP A 432 -24.45 -17.12 14.35
C ASP A 432 -23.72 -16.12 13.45
N ILE A 433 -23.19 -15.06 14.07
CA ILE A 433 -22.39 -14.02 13.41
C ILE A 433 -20.93 -14.23 13.75
N THR A 434 -20.05 -14.36 12.75
CA THR A 434 -18.62 -14.51 13.02
C THR A 434 -18.00 -13.19 13.46
N GLN A 435 -17.30 -13.26 14.59
CA GLN A 435 -16.56 -12.15 15.18
C GLN A 435 -15.28 -12.69 15.82
N VAL A 436 -14.33 -11.78 16.06
CA VAL A 436 -13.15 -12.09 16.88
C VAL A 436 -13.58 -12.41 18.31
N VAL A 437 -13.11 -13.52 18.87
CA VAL A 437 -13.35 -13.92 20.26
C VAL A 437 -12.03 -14.21 20.96
N SER A 438 -11.84 -13.64 22.15
CA SER A 438 -10.53 -13.65 22.83
C SER A 438 -10.06 -15.04 23.30
N ASP A 439 -10.99 -15.98 23.46
CA ASP A 439 -10.77 -17.34 23.92
C ASP A 439 -10.83 -18.38 22.79
N GLY A 440 -10.98 -17.94 21.53
CA GLY A 440 -10.98 -18.81 20.36
C GLY A 440 -9.58 -19.11 19.80
N ASN A 441 -9.55 -19.65 18.58
CA ASN A 441 -8.31 -19.97 17.86
C ASN A 441 -8.24 -19.27 16.50
N PRO A 442 -7.06 -18.79 16.06
CA PRO A 442 -6.85 -18.35 14.67
C PRO A 442 -7.12 -19.49 13.70
N ARG A 443 -8.11 -19.35 12.83
CA ARG A 443 -8.50 -20.37 11.87
C ARG A 443 -9.33 -19.80 10.71
N ALA A 444 -9.42 -20.59 9.65
CA ALA A 444 -10.43 -20.39 8.62
C ALA A 444 -11.81 -20.84 9.11
N PHE A 445 -12.85 -20.23 8.55
CA PHE A 445 -14.24 -20.58 8.81
C PHE A 445 -15.09 -20.43 7.55
N ALA A 446 -16.23 -21.13 7.51
CA ALA A 446 -17.23 -20.96 6.46
C ALA A 446 -18.26 -19.94 6.92
N LEU A 447 -18.70 -19.03 6.06
CA LEU A 447 -19.71 -18.04 6.40
C LEU A 447 -21.04 -18.70 6.78
N SER A 448 -21.76 -18.14 7.76
CA SER A 448 -23.15 -18.49 8.02
C SER A 448 -24.08 -17.79 7.03
N LEU A 449 -25.35 -18.21 7.02
CA LEU A 449 -26.43 -17.51 6.33
C LEU A 449 -26.50 -16.02 6.72
N ILE A 450 -26.28 -15.72 8.00
CA ILE A 450 -26.35 -14.35 8.52
C ILE A 450 -25.11 -13.56 8.19
N ASP A 451 -23.93 -14.17 8.21
CA ASP A 451 -22.70 -13.51 7.74
C ASP A 451 -22.88 -13.06 6.29
N VAL A 452 -23.37 -13.96 5.41
CA VAL A 452 -23.65 -13.62 4.01
C VAL A 452 -24.65 -12.47 3.91
N ASN A 453 -25.75 -12.53 4.65
CA ASN A 453 -26.76 -11.46 4.64
C ASN A 453 -26.18 -10.12 5.12
N ARG A 454 -25.34 -10.14 6.16
CA ARG A 454 -24.66 -8.98 6.74
C ARG A 454 -23.69 -8.33 5.76
N VAL A 455 -22.91 -9.12 5.04
CA VAL A 455 -21.90 -8.63 4.08
C VAL A 455 -22.46 -8.50 2.67
N SER A 456 -23.78 -8.48 2.51
CA SER A 456 -24.46 -8.27 1.23
C SER A 456 -25.21 -6.95 1.18
N GLY A 457 -25.20 -6.35 0.00
CA GLY A 457 -25.95 -5.14 -0.31
C GLY A 457 -25.06 -4.03 -0.85
N ALA A 458 -25.67 -2.91 -1.21
CA ALA A 458 -24.93 -1.77 -1.75
C ALA A 458 -23.81 -1.34 -0.79
N ASN A 459 -22.58 -1.26 -1.30
CA ASN A 459 -21.36 -0.94 -0.56
C ASN A 459 -20.89 -2.00 0.47
N HIS A 460 -21.28 -3.27 0.29
CA HIS A 460 -20.79 -4.40 1.09
C HIS A 460 -19.96 -5.39 0.25
N GLY A 461 -19.36 -6.38 0.92
CA GLY A 461 -18.53 -7.44 0.32
C GLY A 461 -19.15 -8.12 -0.91
N PHE A 462 -20.47 -8.33 -0.89
CA PHE A 462 -21.26 -8.78 -2.03
C PHE A 462 -22.24 -7.68 -2.43
N THR A 463 -21.87 -6.87 -3.42
CA THR A 463 -22.67 -5.67 -3.79
C THR A 463 -23.97 -6.05 -4.48
N SER A 464 -23.99 -7.19 -5.16
CA SER A 464 -25.16 -7.79 -5.78
C SER A 464 -25.24 -9.28 -5.47
N VAL A 465 -26.40 -9.89 -5.73
CA VAL A 465 -26.60 -11.32 -5.52
C VAL A 465 -25.65 -12.15 -6.40
N ASP A 466 -25.36 -11.68 -7.61
CA ASP A 466 -24.45 -12.32 -8.56
C ASP A 466 -23.02 -12.44 -8.01
N GLU A 467 -22.58 -11.47 -7.23
CA GLU A 467 -21.24 -11.46 -6.63
C GLU A 467 -21.07 -12.47 -5.48
N ARG A 468 -22.17 -13.01 -4.93
CA ARG A 468 -22.11 -14.06 -3.92
C ARG A 468 -21.58 -15.37 -4.49
N VAL A 469 -21.88 -15.65 -5.76
CA VAL A 469 -21.48 -16.88 -6.44
C VAL A 469 -19.96 -16.93 -6.58
N GLY A 470 -19.38 -18.12 -6.53
CA GLY A 470 -17.97 -18.28 -6.82
C GLY A 470 -17.67 -18.00 -8.30
N PRO A 471 -16.41 -17.65 -8.64
CA PRO A 471 -15.97 -17.53 -10.03
C PRO A 471 -16.30 -18.76 -10.86
N SER A 472 -16.45 -18.58 -12.18
CA SER A 472 -16.92 -19.63 -13.11
C SER A 472 -18.30 -20.21 -12.76
N ASN A 473 -19.13 -19.42 -12.07
CA ASN A 473 -20.47 -19.81 -11.63
C ASN A 473 -20.46 -21.00 -10.67
N SER A 474 -19.48 -21.07 -9.77
CA SER A 474 -19.33 -22.16 -8.80
C SER A 474 -20.20 -21.96 -7.57
N TRP A 475 -20.76 -23.05 -7.04
CA TRP A 475 -21.53 -23.05 -5.80
C TRP A 475 -20.62 -23.29 -4.59
N TRP A 476 -21.04 -22.87 -3.39
CA TRP A 476 -20.27 -23.11 -2.16
C TRP A 476 -21.12 -23.20 -0.90
N TRP A 477 -20.69 -24.05 0.04
CA TRP A 477 -21.37 -24.33 1.31
C TRP A 477 -21.25 -23.19 2.32
N LEU A 478 -22.37 -22.88 2.99
CA LEU A 478 -22.40 -22.12 4.23
C LEU A 478 -22.29 -23.08 5.41
N ARG A 479 -21.87 -22.59 6.59
CA ARG A 479 -21.86 -23.44 7.81
C ARG A 479 -23.25 -23.70 8.40
N THR A 480 -24.29 -23.01 7.91
CA THR A 480 -25.64 -23.06 8.48
C THR A 480 -26.38 -24.33 8.04
N PRO A 481 -26.75 -25.23 8.97
CA PRO A 481 -27.60 -26.36 8.69
C PRO A 481 -29.04 -25.94 8.37
N SER A 482 -29.76 -26.85 7.72
CA SER A 482 -31.15 -26.72 7.33
C SER A 482 -31.86 -28.06 7.54
N PHE A 483 -33.17 -28.10 7.34
CA PHE A 483 -33.92 -29.35 7.28
C PHE A 483 -35.13 -29.24 6.35
N GLU A 484 -35.52 -30.35 5.72
CA GLU A 484 -36.78 -30.45 4.97
C GLU A 484 -37.80 -31.23 5.79
N GLN A 485 -39.02 -30.70 5.89
CA GLN A 485 -40.15 -31.41 6.49
C GLN A 485 -41.11 -31.85 5.38
N HIS A 486 -41.12 -33.15 5.05
CA HIS A 486 -42.06 -33.70 4.09
C HIS A 486 -43.43 -33.99 4.72
N TRP A 487 -44.53 -33.67 4.02
CA TRP A 487 -45.92 -33.91 4.46
C TRP A 487 -46.41 -35.36 4.24
N PHE A 488 -45.54 -36.36 4.40
CA PHE A 488 -45.96 -37.77 4.40
C PHE A 488 -46.47 -38.20 5.78
N PRO A 489 -47.27 -39.28 5.91
CA PRO A 489 -47.95 -39.64 7.16
C PRO A 489 -47.02 -39.94 8.35
N GLU A 490 -45.72 -40.10 8.11
CA GLU A 490 -44.66 -40.11 9.11
C GLU A 490 -43.77 -38.87 8.88
N LYS A 491 -43.61 -38.02 9.90
CA LYS A 491 -42.72 -36.85 9.84
C LYS A 491 -41.27 -37.31 9.68
N ILE A 492 -40.79 -37.38 8.45
CA ILE A 492 -39.37 -37.57 8.15
C ILE A 492 -38.76 -36.18 8.01
N THR A 493 -37.83 -35.85 8.91
CA THR A 493 -36.97 -34.67 8.80
C THR A 493 -35.68 -35.10 8.12
N LEU A 494 -35.41 -34.54 6.94
CA LEU A 494 -34.16 -34.78 6.23
C LEU A 494 -33.16 -33.66 6.57
N PRO A 495 -31.94 -33.93 7.08
CA PRO A 495 -30.91 -32.91 7.20
C PRO A 495 -30.64 -32.22 5.86
N MET A 496 -30.43 -30.91 5.91
CA MET A 496 -30.06 -30.05 4.80
C MET A 496 -28.92 -29.12 5.19
N ALA A 497 -28.32 -28.47 4.20
CA ALA A 497 -27.33 -27.43 4.43
C ALA A 497 -27.58 -26.26 3.48
N TRP A 498 -27.28 -25.05 3.94
CA TRP A 498 -27.37 -23.87 3.10
C TRP A 498 -26.15 -23.75 2.19
N GLN A 499 -26.40 -23.37 0.94
CA GLN A 499 -25.33 -23.02 0.00
C GLN A 499 -25.71 -21.80 -0.83
N ILE A 500 -24.68 -21.15 -1.38
CA ILE A 500 -24.84 -20.23 -2.51
C ILE A 500 -24.77 -21.06 -3.78
N SER A 501 -25.82 -20.98 -4.61
CA SER A 501 -25.92 -21.76 -5.84
C SER A 501 -25.41 -21.01 -7.08
N ASN A 502 -25.06 -21.79 -8.10
CA ASN A 502 -24.72 -21.33 -9.45
C ASN A 502 -25.90 -20.69 -10.22
N ALA A 503 -27.12 -20.75 -9.68
CA ALA A 503 -28.26 -20.00 -10.21
C ALA A 503 -28.37 -18.62 -9.55
N GLN A 504 -27.34 -18.16 -8.84
CA GLN A 504 -27.28 -16.91 -8.06
C GLN A 504 -28.22 -16.90 -6.84
N PHE A 505 -28.98 -17.96 -6.61
CA PHE A 505 -29.89 -18.05 -5.47
C PHE A 505 -29.20 -18.58 -4.22
N LEU A 506 -29.61 -18.08 -3.06
CA LEU A 506 -29.48 -18.81 -1.81
C LEU A 506 -30.46 -19.97 -1.83
N VAL A 507 -29.95 -21.19 -1.71
CA VAL A 507 -30.77 -22.39 -1.78
C VAL A 507 -30.42 -23.26 -0.59
N GLY A 508 -31.44 -23.67 0.17
CA GLY A 508 -31.31 -24.76 1.11
C GLY A 508 -31.40 -26.03 0.28
N THR A 509 -30.27 -26.70 0.08
CA THR A 509 -30.24 -27.95 -0.69
C THR A 509 -30.30 -29.14 0.24
N PRO A 510 -30.97 -30.25 -0.18
CA PRO A 510 -30.97 -31.46 0.62
C PRO A 510 -29.53 -31.85 0.91
N ALA A 511 -29.17 -31.97 2.19
CA ALA A 511 -27.90 -32.58 2.58
C ALA A 511 -27.98 -34.09 2.34
N ILE A 512 -29.00 -34.59 1.63
CA ILE A 512 -29.24 -35.99 1.29
C ILE A 512 -29.26 -36.23 -0.24
N GLN A 513 -28.77 -35.29 -1.05
CA GLN A 513 -27.79 -35.76 -2.06
C GLN A 513 -26.43 -36.14 -1.43
N VAL A 514 -26.46 -36.16 -0.09
CA VAL A 514 -25.60 -36.69 0.97
C VAL A 514 -24.62 -35.61 1.41
N PRO A 515 -24.26 -35.49 2.69
CA PRO A 515 -23.26 -34.52 3.13
C PRO A 515 -21.86 -34.86 2.60
N GLU A 516 -21.78 -35.92 1.78
CA GLU A 516 -20.72 -36.36 0.87
C GLU A 516 -20.78 -35.67 -0.52
N HIS A 517 -21.81 -34.89 -0.85
CA HIS A 517 -21.92 -34.23 -2.15
C HIS A 517 -20.75 -33.27 -2.34
N SER A 518 -19.86 -33.70 -3.23
CA SER A 518 -18.69 -33.00 -3.70
C SER A 518 -18.74 -33.02 -5.21
N ALA A 519 -18.56 -31.88 -5.85
CA ALA A 519 -18.53 -31.77 -7.30
C ALA A 519 -17.43 -30.81 -7.74
N SER A 520 -16.96 -30.95 -8.97
CA SER A 520 -15.90 -30.08 -9.50
C SER A 520 -16.35 -28.62 -9.67
N ASP A 521 -17.67 -28.37 -9.68
CA ASP A 521 -18.27 -27.04 -9.83
C ASP A 521 -18.66 -26.40 -8.49
N GLY A 522 -18.28 -26.99 -7.35
CA GLY A 522 -18.44 -26.33 -6.06
C GLY A 522 -17.87 -27.06 -4.84
N GLY A 523 -17.93 -26.40 -3.69
CA GLY A 523 -17.33 -26.93 -2.47
C GLY A 523 -17.31 -25.89 -1.36
N ILE A 524 -16.14 -25.46 -0.91
CA ILE A 524 -16.01 -24.48 0.18
C ILE A 524 -15.31 -23.20 -0.27
N ARG A 525 -15.64 -22.10 0.41
CA ARG A 525 -15.03 -20.79 0.19
C ARG A 525 -14.56 -20.25 1.54
N PRO A 526 -13.33 -20.58 1.97
CA PRO A 526 -12.85 -20.24 3.31
C PRO A 526 -12.78 -18.73 3.54
N ALA A 527 -13.23 -18.28 4.71
CA ALA A 527 -13.12 -16.91 5.18
C ALA A 527 -12.13 -16.80 6.35
N LEU A 528 -11.56 -15.60 6.51
CA LEU A 528 -10.61 -15.23 7.56
C LEU A 528 -11.02 -13.87 8.12
N ILE A 529 -10.73 -13.66 9.41
CA ILE A 529 -10.62 -12.31 9.98
C ILE A 529 -9.14 -12.06 10.20
N ILE A 530 -8.59 -11.01 9.60
CA ILE A 530 -7.18 -10.61 9.74
C ILE A 530 -7.08 -9.29 10.50
N HIS A 531 -5.92 -9.02 11.08
CA HIS A 531 -5.64 -7.77 11.79
C HIS A 531 -4.53 -6.97 11.11
N GLN A 532 -4.76 -5.67 10.88
CA GLN A 532 -3.78 -4.73 10.37
C GLN A 532 -3.79 -3.41 11.16
#